data_AF-A0A350CC57-F1
#
_entry.id   AF-A0A350CC57-F1
#
_cell.length_a   1.000
_cell.length_b   1.000
_cell.length_c   1.000
_cell.angle_alpha   90.00
_cell.angle_beta   90.00
_cell.angle_gamma   90.00
#
_symmetry.space_group_name_H-M   'P 1'
#
loop_
_entity.id
_entity.type
_entity.pdbx_description
1 polymer ?
#
loop_
_entity_poly.entity_id
_entity_poly.type
_entity_poly.pdbx_seq_one_letter_code
_entity_poly.pdbx_strand_id
1 'polypeptide(L)'
;SGGIQGSGNVTVRAASDLVAGRIAAGNTLTVTSLTGTITDNNDTSNEQLLNLSGDAVILDAAAGIGAEDALEISARTAAAVNHTSGDVRLVQVASAGNLGLQLIDNGDRLVSLTVAGGALTDANDSSTIARLNLQAGEARLTARQGIGPGNALETRIATLTGMVTDGGNIELHELDSLQIDSLQLTGPGSILIQADQDLLVQDRVQALPPAVGSAGGRPQIRLAAAENLRLAAGAQVTSAASHDIILAAVLDVSMQTGSSVKSSGGDLLISTD
;
A
#
# COMPACT_ATOMS: atom_id res chain seq x y z
N SER A 1 26.87 16.56 11.39
CA SER A 1 26.05 15.40 11.78
C SER A 1 26.80 14.14 11.37
N GLY A 2 27.29 13.37 12.35
CA GLY A 2 27.90 12.06 12.10
C GLY A 2 26.80 11.02 11.97
N GLY A 3 26.73 10.33 10.84
CA GLY A 3 25.84 9.18 10.64
C GLY A 3 26.59 7.88 10.82
N ILE A 4 25.87 6.80 11.13
CA ILE A 4 26.44 5.45 11.06
C ILE A 4 26.52 5.08 9.58
N GLN A 5 27.69 4.70 9.09
CA GLN A 5 27.88 4.25 7.71
C GLN A 5 28.72 2.97 7.70
N GLY A 6 28.18 1.90 7.11
CA GLY A 6 28.90 0.65 6.87
C GLY A 6 28.80 0.25 5.41
N SER A 7 29.90 -0.29 4.84
CA SER A 7 29.93 -0.77 3.45
C SER A 7 29.24 -2.14 3.24
N GLY A 8 28.93 -2.85 4.33
CA GLY A 8 28.24 -4.14 4.32
C GLY A 8 26.94 -4.07 5.11
N ASN A 9 26.68 -5.10 5.92
CA ASN A 9 25.54 -5.11 6.83
C ASN A 9 25.80 -4.18 8.02
N VAL A 10 24.77 -3.47 8.45
CA VAL A 10 24.78 -2.66 9.66
C VAL A 10 23.63 -3.10 10.55
N THR A 11 23.92 -3.35 11.82
CA THR A 11 22.90 -3.63 12.83
C THR A 11 22.99 -2.59 13.93
N VAL A 12 21.88 -1.90 14.17
CA VAL A 12 21.73 -0.94 15.26
C VAL A 12 20.66 -1.47 16.20
N ARG A 13 20.96 -1.53 17.49
CA ARG A 13 20.06 -2.05 18.51
C ARG A 13 20.04 -1.10 19.71
N ALA A 14 18.86 -0.58 20.03
CA ALA A 14 18.62 0.25 21.20
C ALA A 14 17.81 -0.55 22.24
N ALA A 15 18.12 -0.35 23.52
CA ALA A 15 17.37 -0.99 24.61
C ALA A 15 15.96 -0.40 24.76
N SER A 16 15.80 0.88 24.44
CA SER A 16 14.55 1.65 24.43
C SER A 16 14.42 2.34 23.07
N ASP A 17 13.79 3.51 23.02
CA ASP A 17 13.64 4.35 21.83
C ASP A 17 14.95 4.51 21.04
N LEU A 18 14.81 4.40 19.73
CA LEU A 18 15.88 4.67 18.78
C LEU A 18 15.50 5.88 17.95
N VAL A 19 16.36 6.89 18.00
CA VAL A 19 16.21 8.12 17.23
C VAL A 19 17.07 8.01 15.97
N ALA A 20 16.42 7.87 14.82
CA ALA A 20 17.06 7.63 13.52
C ALA A 20 17.50 8.96 12.89
N GLY A 21 18.77 9.32 13.09
CA GLY A 21 19.39 10.46 12.41
C GLY A 21 19.72 10.16 10.94
N ARG A 22 20.91 9.60 10.69
CA ARG A 22 21.27 9.06 9.37
C ARG A 22 22.06 7.77 9.56
N ILE A 23 21.50 6.66 9.13
CA ILE A 23 22.07 5.31 9.28
C ILE A 23 22.09 4.65 7.92
N ALA A 24 23.27 4.25 7.46
CA ALA A 24 23.48 3.69 6.14
C ALA A 24 24.23 2.35 6.20
N ALA A 25 23.73 1.38 5.46
CA ALA A 25 24.38 0.12 5.13
C ALA A 25 24.60 0.03 3.62
N GLY A 26 25.64 -0.67 3.18
CA GLY A 26 25.82 -1.01 1.75
C GLY A 26 24.89 -2.15 1.33
N ASN A 27 24.58 -3.06 2.26
CA ASN A 27 23.71 -4.21 2.04
C ASN A 27 22.48 -4.10 2.96
N THR A 28 22.38 -4.95 3.99
CA THR A 28 21.25 -4.95 4.91
C THR A 28 21.47 -4.00 6.08
N LEU A 29 20.53 -3.09 6.29
CA LEU A 29 20.40 -2.31 7.51
C LEU A 29 19.32 -2.94 8.40
N THR A 30 19.71 -3.39 9.58
CA THR A 30 18.77 -3.86 10.62
C THR A 30 18.76 -2.86 11.77
N VAL A 31 17.57 -2.37 12.13
CA VAL A 31 17.37 -1.42 13.22
C VAL A 31 16.35 -2.01 14.19
N THR A 32 16.74 -2.13 15.47
CA THR A 32 15.90 -2.71 16.50
C THR A 32 15.76 -1.78 17.71
N SER A 33 14.52 -1.58 18.16
CA SER A 33 14.16 -0.92 19.42
C SER A 33 13.42 -1.92 20.32
N LEU A 34 14.05 -2.35 21.41
CA LEU A 34 13.57 -3.51 22.18
C LEU A 34 12.34 -3.26 23.03
N THR A 35 12.17 -2.04 23.53
CA THR A 35 11.04 -1.68 24.39
C THR A 35 10.39 -0.38 23.97
N GLY A 36 10.84 0.23 22.88
CA GLY A 36 10.45 1.59 22.50
C GLY A 36 10.10 1.73 21.03
N THR A 37 10.18 2.98 20.58
CA THR A 37 9.91 3.43 19.21
C THR A 37 11.17 3.40 18.34
N ILE A 38 10.98 3.50 17.02
CA ILE A 38 11.99 4.01 16.08
C ILE A 38 11.43 5.31 15.50
N THR A 39 12.06 6.45 15.73
CA THR A 39 11.54 7.77 15.32
C THR A 39 12.50 8.50 14.39
N ASP A 40 11.96 9.28 13.47
CA ASP A 40 12.70 10.32 12.78
C ASP A 40 13.11 11.44 13.77
N ASN A 41 14.25 12.08 13.51
CA ASN A 41 14.73 13.30 14.15
C ASN A 41 15.85 13.99 13.33
N ASN A 42 15.90 13.78 12.01
CA ASN A 42 16.90 14.47 11.18
C ASN A 42 16.27 15.59 10.34
N ASP A 43 14.95 15.63 10.25
CA ASP A 43 14.19 16.63 9.53
C ASP A 43 14.49 18.05 9.96
N THR A 44 14.34 18.95 9.00
CA THR A 44 14.37 20.39 9.24
C THR A 44 12.99 20.96 8.95
N SER A 45 12.74 22.21 9.36
CA SER A 45 11.43 22.86 9.13
C SER A 45 11.01 22.95 7.66
N ASN A 46 11.92 22.69 6.70
CA ASN A 46 11.67 22.81 5.27
C ASN A 46 12.04 21.57 4.45
N GLU A 47 12.64 20.54 5.06
CA GLU A 47 13.17 19.39 4.32
C GLU A 47 13.00 18.10 5.12
N GLN A 48 12.40 17.12 4.47
CA GLN A 48 12.39 15.72 4.88
C GLN A 48 13.72 15.07 4.47
N LEU A 49 14.49 14.55 5.43
CA LEU A 49 15.84 14.06 5.22
C LEU A 49 15.93 12.55 5.38
N LEU A 50 16.69 11.91 4.49
CA LEU A 50 16.89 10.45 4.52
C LEU A 50 17.43 9.94 5.88
N ASN A 51 16.61 9.18 6.61
CA ASN A 51 16.99 8.53 7.86
C ASN A 51 17.80 7.27 7.60
N LEU A 52 17.26 6.36 6.79
CA LEU A 52 17.74 4.98 6.71
C LEU A 52 18.03 4.60 5.25
N SER A 53 19.21 4.06 4.98
CA SER A 53 19.54 3.58 3.66
C SER A 53 20.25 2.23 3.67
N GLY A 54 19.89 1.36 2.75
CA GLY A 54 20.53 0.09 2.51
C GLY A 54 19.81 -0.65 1.39
N ASP A 55 20.45 -1.64 0.79
CA ASP A 55 19.80 -2.51 -0.20
C ASP A 55 18.54 -3.18 0.39
N ALA A 56 18.61 -3.59 1.66
CA ALA A 56 17.44 -3.97 2.45
C ALA A 56 17.39 -3.20 3.78
N VAL A 57 16.22 -2.72 4.17
CA VAL A 57 15.96 -2.09 5.47
C VAL A 57 15.01 -2.98 6.27
N ILE A 58 15.43 -3.41 7.46
CA ILE A 58 14.67 -4.28 8.36
C ILE A 58 14.50 -3.57 9.70
N LEU A 59 13.26 -3.32 10.09
CA LEU A 59 12.89 -2.57 11.29
C LEU A 59 12.14 -3.49 12.27
N ASP A 60 12.50 -3.44 13.54
CA ASP A 60 11.81 -4.18 14.60
C ASP A 60 11.68 -3.25 15.81
N ALA A 61 10.45 -2.90 16.18
CA ALA A 61 10.20 -2.02 17.31
C ALA A 61 9.11 -2.60 18.22
N ALA A 62 9.29 -2.44 19.53
CA ALA A 62 8.24 -2.81 20.45
C ALA A 62 7.00 -1.90 20.32
N ALA A 63 7.20 -0.61 20.06
CA ALA A 63 6.13 0.38 20.06
C ALA A 63 6.36 1.48 19.01
N GLY A 64 5.89 1.27 17.78
CA GLY A 64 5.82 2.28 16.73
C GLY A 64 7.11 2.44 15.92
N ILE A 65 6.94 2.70 14.63
CA ILE A 65 8.02 2.94 13.66
C ILE A 65 7.60 4.15 12.83
N GLY A 66 8.24 5.29 13.03
CA GLY A 66 7.86 6.54 12.37
C GLY A 66 6.43 7.02 12.72
N ALA A 67 5.93 6.69 13.90
CA ALA A 67 4.52 6.92 14.25
C ALA A 67 4.16 8.42 14.36
N GLU A 68 5.09 9.26 14.79
CA GLU A 68 4.90 10.71 14.89
C GLU A 68 5.25 11.41 13.58
N ASP A 69 6.44 11.10 13.06
CA ASP A 69 6.92 11.50 11.76
C ASP A 69 7.46 10.27 11.02
N ALA A 70 7.15 10.18 9.73
CA ALA A 70 7.51 9.00 8.94
C ALA A 70 9.02 8.88 8.82
N LEU A 71 9.53 7.65 8.67
CA LEU A 71 10.95 7.47 8.36
C LEU A 71 11.16 7.55 6.86
N GLU A 72 11.97 8.50 6.41
CA GLU A 72 12.50 8.55 5.05
C GLU A 72 13.53 7.44 4.87
N ILE A 73 13.26 6.57 3.91
CA ILE A 73 14.11 5.42 3.58
C ILE A 73 14.56 5.46 2.12
N SER A 74 15.69 4.82 1.86
CA SER A 74 16.18 4.50 0.52
C SER A 74 16.61 3.04 0.51
N ALA A 75 15.72 2.18 0.02
CA ALA A 75 15.96 0.74 -0.01
C ALA A 75 15.35 0.04 -1.21
N ARG A 76 15.94 -1.08 -1.65
CA ARG A 76 15.29 -1.93 -2.65
C ARG A 76 14.17 -2.75 -2.02
N THR A 77 14.35 -3.20 -0.77
CA THR A 77 13.31 -3.92 -0.02
C THR A 77 13.19 -3.44 1.43
N ALA A 78 11.98 -3.46 1.97
CA ALA A 78 11.71 -3.18 3.38
C ALA A 78 10.96 -4.31 4.09
N ALA A 79 11.32 -4.54 5.35
CA ALA A 79 10.58 -5.33 6.32
C ALA A 79 10.42 -4.52 7.61
N ALA A 80 9.27 -4.63 8.27
CA ALA A 80 9.03 -3.94 9.53
C ALA A 80 8.07 -4.75 10.40
N VAL A 81 8.40 -4.89 11.68
CA VAL A 81 7.49 -5.50 12.67
C VAL A 81 7.35 -4.55 13.85
N ASN A 82 6.11 -4.21 14.18
CA ASN A 82 5.77 -3.44 15.37
C ASN A 82 4.81 -4.23 16.27
N HIS A 83 5.23 -4.49 17.50
CA HIS A 83 4.59 -5.51 18.33
C HIS A 83 3.38 -5.00 19.13
N THR A 84 3.49 -3.87 19.84
CA THR A 84 2.54 -3.55 20.93
C THR A 84 1.63 -2.35 20.69
N SER A 85 2.14 -1.26 20.12
CA SER A 85 1.40 0.01 19.98
C SER A 85 2.05 0.92 18.95
N GLY A 86 1.36 1.98 18.54
CA GLY A 86 1.85 2.93 17.55
C GLY A 86 1.71 2.44 16.11
N ASP A 87 2.00 3.35 15.18
CA ASP A 87 1.87 3.11 13.74
C ASP A 87 3.19 2.67 13.12
N VAL A 88 3.13 2.13 11.91
CA VAL A 88 4.29 2.01 11.02
C VAL A 88 4.11 3.01 9.89
N ARG A 89 4.99 4.00 9.77
CA ARG A 89 4.96 4.99 8.69
C ARG A 89 6.34 5.13 8.03
N LEU A 90 6.39 4.86 6.73
CA LEU A 90 7.62 4.89 5.94
C LEU A 90 7.42 5.69 4.65
N VAL A 91 8.44 6.46 4.28
CA VAL A 91 8.51 7.20 3.02
C VAL A 91 9.73 6.74 2.24
N GLN A 92 9.55 6.01 1.14
CA GLN A 92 10.62 5.76 0.18
C GLN A 92 10.87 7.04 -0.63
N VAL A 93 12.07 7.58 -0.50
CA VAL A 93 12.46 8.83 -1.18
C VAL A 93 12.46 8.67 -2.71
N ALA A 94 12.16 9.74 -3.43
CA ALA A 94 11.92 9.68 -4.88
C ALA A 94 13.11 9.13 -5.68
N SER A 95 14.34 9.45 -5.27
CA SER A 95 15.56 8.97 -5.93
C SER A 95 15.80 7.46 -5.78
N ALA A 96 15.13 6.79 -4.83
CA ALA A 96 15.26 5.36 -4.60
C ALA A 96 14.37 4.51 -5.53
N GLY A 97 13.39 5.12 -6.19
CA GLY A 97 12.50 4.42 -7.13
C GLY A 97 11.48 3.52 -6.43
N ASN A 98 11.42 2.25 -6.83
CA ASN A 98 10.47 1.27 -6.29
C ASN A 98 10.85 0.85 -4.86
N LEU A 99 9.86 0.39 -4.10
CA LEU A 99 10.06 -0.28 -2.81
C LEU A 99 9.40 -1.67 -2.86
N GLY A 100 10.22 -2.72 -2.74
CA GLY A 100 9.72 -4.08 -2.57
C GLY A 100 9.37 -4.40 -1.13
N LEU A 101 8.18 -4.91 -0.87
CA LEU A 101 7.77 -5.33 0.46
C LEU A 101 8.20 -6.76 0.74
N GLN A 102 8.87 -6.93 1.88
CA GLN A 102 8.99 -8.24 2.51
C GLN A 102 7.71 -8.49 3.33
N LEU A 103 7.77 -8.41 4.66
CA LEU A 103 6.60 -8.33 5.52
C LEU A 103 6.64 -7.01 6.29
N ILE A 104 5.56 -6.24 6.23
CA ILE A 104 5.25 -5.13 7.11
C ILE A 104 4.10 -5.56 8.01
N ASP A 105 4.36 -5.77 9.30
CA ASP A 105 3.38 -6.23 10.28
C ASP A 105 3.21 -5.20 11.39
N ASN A 106 2.00 -4.65 11.49
CA ASN A 106 1.58 -3.80 12.61
C ASN A 106 0.33 -4.33 13.31
N GLY A 107 0.01 -5.62 13.18
CA GLY A 107 -1.22 -6.21 13.72
C GLY A 107 -2.46 -5.47 13.20
N ASP A 108 -3.38 -5.10 14.09
CA ASP A 108 -4.63 -4.40 13.74
C ASP A 108 -4.49 -2.86 13.75
N ARG A 109 -3.28 -2.32 13.61
CA ARG A 109 -2.99 -0.88 13.67
C ARG A 109 -2.69 -0.30 12.28
N LEU A 110 -2.43 1.01 12.21
CA LEU A 110 -2.17 1.70 10.94
C LEU A 110 -0.79 1.35 10.37
N VAL A 111 -0.77 1.05 9.07
CA VAL A 111 0.43 1.10 8.25
C VAL A 111 0.25 2.17 7.18
N SER A 112 1.19 3.12 7.09
CA SER A 112 1.21 4.17 6.09
C SER A 112 2.50 4.09 5.28
N LEU A 113 2.40 3.81 3.98
CA LEU A 113 3.55 3.66 3.10
C LEU A 113 3.42 4.63 1.93
N THR A 114 4.46 5.43 1.72
CA THR A 114 4.56 6.34 0.57
C THR A 114 5.79 6.01 -0.26
N VAL A 115 5.60 5.77 -1.56
CA VAL A 115 6.68 5.60 -2.53
C VAL A 115 6.70 6.78 -3.49
N ALA A 116 7.57 7.75 -3.22
CA ALA A 116 7.55 9.04 -3.92
C ALA A 116 7.99 8.96 -5.39
N GLY A 117 8.85 8.00 -5.74
CA GLY A 117 9.49 7.92 -7.06
C GLY A 117 8.97 6.82 -7.98
N GLY A 118 8.52 5.70 -7.42
CA GLY A 118 8.21 4.47 -8.15
C GLY A 118 6.99 3.72 -7.61
N ALA A 119 7.02 2.40 -7.72
CA ALA A 119 5.95 1.49 -7.31
C ALA A 119 6.22 0.85 -5.94
N LEU A 120 5.13 0.50 -5.24
CA LEU A 120 5.17 -0.43 -4.12
C LEU A 120 4.96 -1.84 -4.68
N THR A 121 5.90 -2.75 -4.53
CA THR A 121 5.86 -4.08 -5.18
C THR A 121 5.94 -5.21 -4.16
N ASP A 122 5.40 -6.37 -4.49
CA ASP A 122 5.73 -7.58 -3.75
C ASP A 122 7.20 -7.97 -4.02
N ALA A 123 7.91 -8.40 -2.98
CA ALA A 123 9.27 -8.88 -3.04
C ALA A 123 9.58 -10.07 -2.11
N ASN A 124 8.60 -10.66 -1.41
CA ASN A 124 8.84 -11.83 -0.55
C ASN A 124 8.40 -13.16 -1.18
N ASP A 125 7.73 -13.10 -2.32
CA ASP A 125 7.28 -14.28 -3.03
C ASP A 125 8.41 -15.21 -3.45
N SER A 126 8.03 -16.47 -3.54
CA SER A 126 8.78 -17.45 -4.33
C SER A 126 7.97 -17.77 -5.59
N SER A 127 8.60 -18.33 -6.61
CA SER A 127 7.95 -18.67 -7.89
C SER A 127 6.73 -19.61 -7.79
N THR A 128 6.41 -20.13 -6.61
CA THR A 128 5.32 -21.08 -6.36
C THR A 128 4.46 -20.76 -5.14
N ILE A 129 4.83 -19.75 -4.35
CA ILE A 129 4.16 -19.46 -3.07
C ILE A 129 4.10 -17.95 -2.92
N ALA A 130 2.86 -17.45 -2.96
CA ALA A 130 2.47 -16.10 -2.56
C ALA A 130 2.62 -15.94 -1.03
N ARG A 131 3.15 -14.82 -0.56
CA ARG A 131 3.41 -14.58 0.87
C ARG A 131 2.92 -13.23 1.31
N LEU A 132 2.30 -13.20 2.49
CA LEU A 132 1.80 -11.99 3.13
C LEU A 132 2.84 -10.85 3.13
N ASN A 133 2.55 -9.75 2.45
CA ASN A 133 3.38 -8.55 2.41
C ASN A 133 3.03 -7.55 3.50
N LEU A 134 1.75 -7.46 3.85
CA LEU A 134 1.23 -6.41 4.72
C LEU A 134 0.13 -6.90 5.65
N GLN A 135 0.32 -6.71 6.96
CA GLN A 135 -0.69 -6.93 7.99
C GLN A 135 -0.94 -5.64 8.77
N ALA A 136 -2.19 -5.17 8.75
CA ALA A 136 -2.61 -3.91 9.36
C ALA A 136 -4.11 -3.92 9.68
N GLY A 137 -4.58 -3.09 10.61
CA GLY A 137 -6.02 -2.79 10.69
C GLY A 137 -6.43 -1.78 9.63
N GLU A 138 -5.54 -0.84 9.32
CA GLU A 138 -5.71 0.16 8.27
C GLU A 138 -4.43 0.26 7.46
N ALA A 139 -4.54 0.21 6.14
CA ALA A 139 -3.44 0.47 5.22
C ALA A 139 -3.70 1.76 4.43
N ARG A 140 -2.74 2.68 4.49
CA ARG A 140 -2.67 3.88 3.64
C ARG A 140 -1.48 3.75 2.70
N LEU A 141 -1.76 3.46 1.44
CA LEU A 141 -0.73 3.16 0.45
C LEU A 141 -0.72 4.23 -0.63
N THR A 142 0.40 4.95 -0.77
CA THR A 142 0.60 5.90 -1.86
C THR A 142 1.83 5.51 -2.65
N ALA A 143 1.70 5.43 -3.96
CA ALA A 143 2.83 5.18 -4.85
C ALA A 143 2.72 6.03 -6.11
N ARG A 144 3.85 6.32 -6.75
CA ARG A 144 3.82 7.06 -8.00
C ARG A 144 3.46 6.17 -9.19
N GLN A 145 4.03 4.97 -9.25
CA GLN A 145 4.00 4.09 -10.43
C GLN A 145 3.28 2.75 -10.21
N GLY A 146 2.36 2.69 -9.24
CA GLY A 146 1.55 1.49 -8.97
C GLY A 146 1.75 0.91 -7.58
N ILE A 147 0.78 0.10 -7.17
CA ILE A 147 0.76 -0.67 -5.92
C ILE A 147 0.51 -2.13 -6.35
N GLY A 148 1.45 -3.02 -6.10
CA GLY A 148 1.41 -4.41 -6.60
C GLY A 148 1.41 -4.57 -8.13
N PRO A 149 2.07 -3.72 -8.97
CA PRO A 149 1.97 -3.88 -10.41
C PRO A 149 2.63 -5.19 -10.88
N GLY A 150 1.85 -6.06 -11.54
CA GLY A 150 2.33 -7.31 -12.14
C GLY A 150 2.51 -8.50 -11.18
N ASN A 151 2.60 -8.23 -9.87
CA ASN A 151 2.37 -9.21 -8.80
C ASN A 151 1.63 -8.49 -7.68
N ALA A 152 0.43 -8.95 -7.36
CA ALA A 152 -0.41 -8.32 -6.34
C ALA A 152 0.30 -8.32 -4.99
N LEU A 153 -0.04 -7.35 -4.14
CA LEU A 153 0.36 -7.45 -2.74
C LEU A 153 -0.59 -8.41 -2.03
N GLU A 154 -0.06 -9.46 -1.40
CA GLU A 154 -0.85 -10.26 -0.47
C GLU A 154 -0.99 -9.50 0.84
N THR A 155 -2.23 -9.26 1.25
CA THR A 155 -2.54 -8.46 2.43
C THR A 155 -3.42 -9.19 3.42
N ARG A 156 -3.33 -8.74 4.67
CA ARG A 156 -4.25 -9.02 5.75
C ARG A 156 -4.63 -7.70 6.40
N ILE A 157 -5.54 -6.97 5.77
CA ILE A 157 -5.94 -5.63 6.16
C ILE A 157 -7.45 -5.47 6.27
N ALA A 158 -7.92 -4.77 7.31
CA ALA A 158 -9.35 -4.54 7.45
C ALA A 158 -9.84 -3.37 6.60
N THR A 159 -9.07 -2.27 6.51
CA THR A 159 -9.41 -1.08 5.72
C THR A 159 -8.27 -0.63 4.81
N LEU A 160 -8.59 -0.25 3.58
CA LEU A 160 -7.65 0.25 2.59
C LEU A 160 -8.00 1.66 2.09
N THR A 161 -7.00 2.54 2.15
CA THR A 161 -6.91 3.77 1.37
C THR A 161 -5.69 3.69 0.46
N GLY A 162 -5.87 3.88 -0.84
CA GLY A 162 -4.82 3.71 -1.84
C GLY A 162 -4.82 4.82 -2.90
N MET A 163 -3.63 5.32 -3.23
CA MET A 163 -3.47 6.33 -4.28
C MET A 163 -2.27 6.03 -5.18
N VAL A 164 -2.50 6.07 -6.49
CA VAL A 164 -1.47 6.05 -7.53
C VAL A 164 -1.54 7.34 -8.35
N THR A 165 -0.41 8.03 -8.52
CA THR A 165 -0.39 9.40 -9.03
C THR A 165 0.10 9.59 -10.46
N ASP A 166 0.80 8.61 -11.05
CA ASP A 166 1.41 8.72 -12.39
C ASP A 166 1.26 7.42 -13.22
N GLY A 167 0.20 6.66 -12.95
CA GLY A 167 -0.11 5.39 -13.60
C GLY A 167 0.58 4.18 -12.98
N GLY A 168 0.37 3.02 -13.60
CA GLY A 168 0.65 1.71 -12.99
C GLY A 168 -0.60 1.12 -12.35
N ASN A 169 -0.61 -0.19 -12.15
CA ASN A 169 -1.78 -0.86 -11.60
C ASN A 169 -1.85 -0.70 -10.08
N ILE A 170 -3.05 -0.78 -9.53
CA ILE A 170 -3.30 -1.08 -8.12
C ILE A 170 -3.77 -2.53 -8.08
N GLU A 171 -2.95 -3.46 -7.60
CA GLU A 171 -3.25 -4.88 -7.51
C GLU A 171 -3.04 -5.37 -6.07
N LEU A 172 -4.10 -5.88 -5.45
CA LEU A 172 -4.06 -6.44 -4.11
C LEU A 172 -4.85 -7.74 -4.05
N HIS A 173 -4.32 -8.68 -3.27
CA HIS A 173 -4.99 -9.90 -2.87
C HIS A 173 -5.12 -9.90 -1.34
N GLU A 174 -6.30 -9.50 -0.87
CA GLU A 174 -6.66 -9.56 0.55
C GLU A 174 -7.08 -10.98 0.94
N LEU A 175 -6.42 -11.54 1.94
CA LEU A 175 -6.60 -12.92 2.38
C LEU A 175 -7.81 -13.10 3.33
N ASP A 176 -8.37 -12.01 3.84
CA ASP A 176 -9.58 -11.98 4.66
C ASP A 176 -10.68 -11.10 3.98
N SER A 177 -11.52 -10.45 4.79
CA SER A 177 -12.50 -9.46 4.32
C SER A 177 -11.86 -8.08 4.20
N LEU A 178 -12.23 -7.33 3.17
CA LEU A 178 -11.68 -5.99 2.91
C LEU A 178 -12.76 -4.91 2.90
N GLN A 179 -12.53 -3.82 3.63
CA GLN A 179 -13.19 -2.55 3.39
C GLN A 179 -12.28 -1.62 2.57
N ILE A 180 -12.71 -1.24 1.38
CA ILE A 180 -12.11 -0.14 0.65
C ILE A 180 -12.76 1.15 1.13
N ASP A 181 -11.99 2.01 1.78
CA ASP A 181 -12.40 3.39 2.02
C ASP A 181 -12.30 4.16 0.70
N SER A 182 -11.08 4.34 0.20
CA SER A 182 -10.85 5.05 -1.05
C SER A 182 -9.69 4.46 -1.87
N LEU A 183 -9.90 4.25 -3.17
CA LEU A 183 -8.87 3.93 -4.14
C LEU A 183 -8.89 4.95 -5.27
N GLN A 184 -7.73 5.52 -5.59
CA GLN A 184 -7.59 6.46 -6.70
C GLN A 184 -6.38 6.12 -7.56
N LEU A 185 -6.63 5.90 -8.85
CA LEU A 185 -5.60 5.75 -9.86
C LEU A 185 -5.63 6.97 -10.78
N THR A 186 -4.54 7.74 -10.81
CA THR A 186 -4.32 8.84 -11.74
C THR A 186 -3.29 8.39 -12.77
N GLY A 187 -3.63 8.43 -14.05
CA GLY A 187 -2.77 7.90 -15.11
C GLY A 187 -3.25 6.58 -15.70
N PRO A 188 -2.48 5.99 -16.63
CA PRO A 188 -2.81 4.69 -17.21
C PRO A 188 -2.62 3.55 -16.21
N GLY A 189 -3.51 2.56 -16.24
CA GLY A 189 -3.41 1.36 -15.41
C GLY A 189 -4.78 0.78 -15.08
N SER A 190 -4.77 -0.30 -14.33
CA SER A 190 -5.97 -0.98 -13.83
C SER A 190 -6.03 -0.96 -12.31
N ILE A 191 -7.23 -1.08 -11.76
CA ILE A 191 -7.44 -1.37 -10.33
C ILE A 191 -7.96 -2.80 -10.27
N LEU A 192 -7.23 -3.71 -9.63
CA LEU A 192 -7.51 -5.14 -9.52
C LEU A 192 -7.47 -5.53 -8.04
N ILE A 193 -8.64 -5.66 -7.42
CA ILE A 193 -8.74 -6.06 -6.01
C ILE A 193 -9.43 -7.41 -5.93
N GLN A 194 -8.82 -8.33 -5.21
CA GLN A 194 -9.41 -9.62 -4.84
C GLN A 194 -9.42 -9.74 -3.32
N ALA A 195 -10.58 -10.04 -2.74
CA ALA A 195 -10.71 -10.45 -1.35
C ALA A 195 -11.13 -11.92 -1.28
N ASP A 196 -10.49 -12.70 -0.40
CA ASP A 196 -10.81 -14.12 -0.17
C ASP A 196 -12.04 -14.32 0.72
N GLN A 197 -12.65 -13.23 1.21
CA GLN A 197 -13.97 -13.22 1.85
C GLN A 197 -14.83 -12.09 1.26
N ASP A 198 -15.39 -11.22 2.11
CA ASP A 198 -16.22 -10.10 1.71
C ASP A 198 -15.40 -8.90 1.21
N LEU A 199 -15.97 -8.15 0.26
CA LEU A 199 -15.44 -6.87 -0.20
C LEU A 199 -16.50 -5.77 -0.04
N LEU A 200 -16.23 -4.78 0.79
CA LEU A 200 -17.06 -3.60 0.97
C LEU A 200 -16.38 -2.37 0.37
N VAL A 201 -17.04 -1.70 -0.58
CA VAL A 201 -16.64 -0.34 -1.00
C VAL A 201 -17.43 0.66 -0.19
N GLN A 202 -16.74 1.45 0.64
CA GLN A 202 -17.33 2.39 1.59
C GLN A 202 -17.48 3.80 0.99
N ASP A 203 -16.44 4.38 0.38
CA ASP A 203 -16.51 5.69 -0.29
C ASP A 203 -16.26 5.56 -1.79
N ARG A 204 -15.03 5.30 -2.25
CA ARG A 204 -14.75 5.39 -3.69
C ARG A 204 -13.68 4.46 -4.22
N VAL A 205 -13.89 4.02 -5.45
CA VAL A 205 -12.86 3.46 -6.32
C VAL A 205 -12.91 4.24 -7.63
N GLN A 206 -11.83 4.93 -7.97
CA GLN A 206 -11.79 5.83 -9.10
C GLN A 206 -10.54 5.66 -9.94
N ALA A 207 -10.73 5.40 -11.24
CA ALA A 207 -9.68 5.55 -12.25
C ALA A 207 -9.89 6.86 -13.02
N LEU A 208 -8.92 7.76 -12.95
CA LEU A 208 -8.92 9.03 -13.66
C LEU A 208 -8.28 8.88 -15.05
N PRO A 209 -8.58 9.80 -16.00
CA PRO A 209 -8.04 9.71 -17.34
C PRO A 209 -6.51 9.77 -17.30
N PRO A 210 -5.82 9.06 -18.19
CA PRO A 210 -4.40 9.31 -18.38
C PRO A 210 -4.18 10.75 -18.87
N ALA A 211 -3.02 11.32 -18.53
CA ALA A 211 -2.53 12.48 -19.27
C ALA A 211 -2.51 12.12 -20.77
N VAL A 212 -3.02 13.02 -21.60
CA VAL A 212 -3.32 12.78 -23.03
C VAL A 212 -2.18 12.01 -23.72
N GLY A 213 -2.45 10.81 -24.24
CA GLY A 213 -1.53 10.06 -25.10
C GLY A 213 -0.98 8.72 -24.61
N SER A 214 -1.47 8.14 -23.51
CA SER A 214 -1.02 6.79 -23.12
C SER A 214 -1.77 5.69 -23.89
N ALA A 215 -1.07 4.97 -24.77
CA ALA A 215 -1.52 3.73 -25.36
C ALA A 215 -1.07 2.56 -24.48
N GLY A 216 -2.00 1.91 -23.78
CA GLY A 216 -1.73 0.68 -23.04
C GLY A 216 -3.03 -0.02 -22.65
N GLY A 217 -3.11 -1.33 -22.92
CA GLY A 217 -4.16 -2.26 -22.47
C GLY A 217 -5.62 -1.86 -22.76
N ARG A 218 -6.55 -2.75 -22.40
CA ARG A 218 -7.91 -2.32 -22.04
C ARG A 218 -7.89 -2.18 -20.53
N PRO A 219 -7.68 -0.98 -19.99
CA PRO A 219 -7.55 -0.83 -18.55
C PRO A 219 -8.91 -1.17 -17.90
N GLN A 220 -8.91 -1.69 -16.69
CA GLN A 220 -10.15 -2.10 -16.02
C GLN A 220 -10.15 -1.76 -14.53
N ILE A 221 -11.34 -1.60 -13.95
CA ILE A 221 -11.56 -1.68 -12.52
C ILE A 221 -12.22 -3.02 -12.28
N ARG A 222 -11.51 -3.96 -11.65
CA ARG A 222 -12.04 -5.27 -11.26
C ARG A 222 -11.99 -5.40 -9.75
N LEU A 223 -13.15 -5.54 -9.15
CA LEU A 223 -13.33 -5.80 -7.73
C LEU A 223 -13.94 -7.20 -7.60
N ALA A 224 -13.25 -8.10 -6.91
CA ALA A 224 -13.64 -9.49 -6.75
C ALA A 224 -13.69 -9.88 -5.28
N ALA A 225 -14.72 -10.62 -4.89
CA ALA A 225 -14.89 -11.20 -3.56
C ALA A 225 -15.19 -12.70 -3.69
N ALA A 226 -14.60 -13.52 -2.82
CA ALA A 226 -14.95 -14.94 -2.74
C ALA A 226 -16.27 -15.19 -2.01
N GLU A 227 -16.75 -14.22 -1.24
CA GLU A 227 -18.08 -14.23 -0.62
C GLU A 227 -18.96 -13.14 -1.24
N ASN A 228 -19.20 -12.04 -0.52
CA ASN A 228 -20.09 -10.97 -0.95
C ASN A 228 -19.30 -9.74 -1.40
N LEU A 229 -19.80 -9.04 -2.41
CA LEU A 229 -19.35 -7.71 -2.78
C LEU A 229 -20.47 -6.72 -2.49
N ARG A 230 -20.20 -5.71 -1.65
CA ARG A 230 -21.16 -4.67 -1.28
C ARG A 230 -20.64 -3.28 -1.62
N LEU A 231 -21.51 -2.45 -2.17
CA LEU A 231 -21.31 -1.01 -2.27
C LEU A 231 -22.17 -0.32 -1.21
N ALA A 232 -21.53 0.43 -0.31
CA ALA A 232 -22.21 1.22 0.71
C ALA A 232 -23.06 2.34 0.08
N ALA A 233 -23.98 2.90 0.87
CA ALA A 233 -24.80 4.01 0.42
C ALA A 233 -23.93 5.24 0.12
N GLY A 234 -23.94 5.70 -1.13
CA GLY A 234 -23.11 6.81 -1.59
C GLY A 234 -21.74 6.40 -2.13
N ALA A 235 -21.38 5.11 -2.03
CA ALA A 235 -20.14 4.59 -2.59
C ALA A 235 -20.12 4.73 -4.12
N GLN A 236 -18.95 5.00 -4.68
CA GLN A 236 -18.76 5.26 -6.11
C GLN A 236 -17.66 4.37 -6.68
N VAL A 237 -17.98 3.58 -7.70
CA VAL A 237 -16.98 2.92 -8.55
C VAL A 237 -17.06 3.58 -9.92
N THR A 238 -16.03 4.34 -10.28
CA THR A 238 -16.06 5.18 -11.48
C THR A 238 -14.76 5.05 -12.26
N SER A 239 -14.88 5.06 -13.58
CA SER A 239 -13.74 5.37 -14.45
C SER A 239 -14.10 6.55 -15.33
N ALA A 240 -13.21 7.53 -15.37
CA ALA A 240 -13.23 8.63 -16.33
C ALA A 240 -12.41 8.28 -17.60
N ALA A 241 -11.74 7.14 -17.60
CA ALA A 241 -11.15 6.53 -18.78
C ALA A 241 -12.06 5.41 -19.32
N SER A 242 -11.81 4.92 -20.53
CA SER A 242 -12.57 3.81 -21.14
C SER A 242 -12.25 2.46 -20.50
N HIS A 243 -12.42 2.37 -19.17
CA HIS A 243 -12.24 1.14 -18.42
C HIS A 243 -13.53 0.34 -18.38
N ASP A 244 -13.38 -0.98 -18.44
CA ASP A 244 -14.43 -1.88 -17.98
C ASP A 244 -14.49 -1.83 -16.45
N ILE A 245 -15.69 -1.76 -15.88
CA ILE A 245 -15.92 -1.91 -14.44
C ILE A 245 -16.55 -3.28 -14.23
N ILE A 246 -15.85 -4.15 -13.52
CA ILE A 246 -16.25 -5.52 -13.24
C ILE A 246 -16.37 -5.66 -11.73
N LEU A 247 -17.57 -5.98 -11.26
CA LEU A 247 -17.86 -6.34 -9.88
C LEU A 247 -18.23 -7.82 -9.87
N ALA A 248 -17.43 -8.64 -9.19
CA ALA A 248 -17.63 -10.08 -9.13
C ALA A 248 -17.67 -10.54 -7.68
N ALA A 249 -18.65 -11.38 -7.36
CA ALA A 249 -18.77 -12.07 -6.08
C ALA A 249 -19.24 -13.49 -6.37
N VAL A 250 -18.84 -14.45 -5.53
CA VAL A 250 -19.33 -15.83 -5.66
C VAL A 250 -20.76 -15.95 -5.12
N LEU A 251 -21.08 -15.19 -4.06
CA LEU A 251 -22.40 -15.21 -3.44
C LEU A 251 -23.26 -14.07 -4.00
N ASP A 252 -23.10 -12.86 -3.44
CA ASP A 252 -23.95 -11.72 -3.78
C ASP A 252 -23.14 -10.50 -4.20
N VAL A 253 -23.60 -9.82 -5.25
CA VAL A 253 -23.24 -8.42 -5.52
C VAL A 253 -24.41 -7.54 -5.09
N SER A 254 -24.22 -6.77 -4.01
CA SER A 254 -25.27 -5.91 -3.44
C SER A 254 -24.90 -4.43 -3.53
N MET A 255 -25.86 -3.61 -3.95
CA MET A 255 -25.73 -2.15 -3.96
C MET A 255 -26.90 -1.56 -3.18
N GLN A 256 -26.60 -0.83 -2.11
CA GLN A 256 -27.63 -0.13 -1.35
C GLN A 256 -27.66 1.34 -1.77
N THR A 257 -28.75 1.78 -2.39
CA THR A 257 -28.97 3.19 -2.72
C THR A 257 -30.24 3.70 -2.07
N GLY A 258 -30.21 4.94 -1.55
CA GLY A 258 -31.41 5.67 -1.14
C GLY A 258 -32.15 6.32 -2.30
N SER A 259 -31.64 6.20 -3.54
CA SER A 259 -32.15 6.84 -4.75
C SER A 259 -32.18 5.84 -5.93
N SER A 260 -31.70 6.22 -7.11
CA SER A 260 -31.69 5.41 -8.33
C SER A 260 -30.31 4.83 -8.62
N VAL A 261 -30.26 3.61 -9.18
CA VAL A 261 -29.10 3.10 -9.93
C VAL A 261 -29.22 3.59 -11.37
N LYS A 262 -28.15 4.20 -11.92
CA LYS A 262 -28.15 4.79 -13.27
C LYS A 262 -26.84 4.50 -13.98
N SER A 263 -26.90 4.26 -15.30
CA SER A 263 -25.75 4.38 -16.19
C SER A 263 -25.75 5.76 -16.86
N SER A 264 -24.61 6.44 -16.89
CA SER A 264 -24.43 7.71 -17.62
C SER A 264 -24.12 7.51 -19.11
N GLY A 265 -23.92 6.25 -19.55
CA GLY A 265 -23.71 5.87 -20.96
C GLY A 265 -23.68 4.35 -21.15
N GLY A 266 -24.17 3.87 -22.30
CA GLY A 266 -24.34 2.43 -22.56
C GLY A 266 -25.52 1.80 -21.80
N ASP A 267 -25.69 0.48 -21.96
CA ASP A 267 -26.77 -0.28 -21.33
C ASP A 267 -26.35 -0.79 -19.95
N LEU A 268 -27.25 -0.70 -18.97
CA LEU A 268 -27.10 -1.43 -17.70
C LEU A 268 -27.77 -2.81 -17.87
N LEU A 269 -26.96 -3.86 -18.06
CA LEU A 269 -27.46 -5.24 -18.07
C LEU A 269 -27.30 -5.84 -16.68
N ILE A 270 -28.42 -6.21 -16.06
CA ILE A 270 -28.45 -7.02 -14.84
C ILE A 270 -28.99 -8.39 -15.26
N SER A 271 -28.16 -9.40 -15.12
CA SER A 271 -28.53 -10.80 -15.36
C SER A 271 -28.21 -11.61 -14.12
N THR A 272 -29.14 -12.47 -13.72
CA THR A 272 -28.85 -13.58 -12.82
C THR A 272 -28.60 -14.82 -13.69
N ASP A 273 -27.79 -15.75 -13.20
CA ASP A 273 -27.72 -17.10 -13.73
C ASP A 273 -28.99 -17.92 -13.40
#